data_AF-A0A2N5GKF2-F1
#
_entry.id   AF-A0A2N5GKF2-F1
#
_cell.length_a   1.000
_cell.length_b   1.000
_cell.length_c   1.000
_cell.angle_alpha   90.00
_cell.angle_beta   90.00
_cell.angle_gamma   90.00
#
_symmetry.space_group_name_H-M   'P 1'
#
loop_
_entity.id
_entity.type
_entity.pdbx_description
1 polymer ?
#
loop_
_entity_poly.entity_id
_entity_poly.type
_entity_poly.pdbx_seq_one_letter_code
_entity_poly.pdbx_strand_id
1 'polypeptide(L)'
;MATIEQIKALIRAHFDSNEEKFKTVVLQIAAHEAKVGHTASAREIKEIIQNSKYVNKNKVVALNNRLDILEQKMTHVHISDLIVSVEIEEKIKRVINEYHKKDLLRKNGLMNRSKLLLAGDPGTGKTMTASVIANELYLPLYVIQFDRLITKYMGETSAKLRQVFDQIKEIRGVYLFDEFDAIGSDRNLDNDVGEMRRILNSFLQNLEDDESYSIIIAATNNPRILDNALFRRFDDVMEYKNPDIEQITRLFKMKLHGKASNDIFTDDVYKLAQGLNHADIVKACEEAVKYSILEDRLITKNILLNYIKDRKNHYKYKEA
;
A
#
# COMPACT_ATOMS: atom_id res chain seq x y z
N MET A 1 -49.69 11.84 21.49
CA MET A 1 -48.84 13.00 21.12
C MET A 1 -47.59 12.97 21.98
N ALA A 2 -46.41 12.94 21.36
CA ALA A 2 -45.14 13.05 22.08
C ALA A 2 -45.08 14.38 22.84
N THR A 3 -44.65 14.35 24.09
CA THR A 3 -44.54 15.58 24.88
C THR A 3 -43.40 16.44 24.33
N ILE A 4 -43.54 17.77 24.41
CA ILE A 4 -42.50 18.72 23.97
C ILE A 4 -41.14 18.41 24.63
N GLU A 5 -41.15 17.85 25.84
CA GLU A 5 -39.93 17.40 26.54
C GLU A 5 -39.26 16.19 25.88
N GLN A 6 -40.02 15.21 25.38
CA GLN A 6 -39.49 14.05 24.67
C GLN A 6 -38.83 14.48 23.35
N ILE A 7 -39.41 15.44 22.64
CA ILE A 7 -38.84 16.01 21.42
C ILE A 7 -37.53 16.75 21.74
N LYS A 8 -37.51 17.57 22.80
CA LYS A 8 -36.28 18.25 23.26
C LYS A 8 -35.18 17.25 23.66
N ALA A 9 -35.55 16.16 24.35
CA ALA A 9 -34.61 15.11 24.76
C ALA A 9 -34.03 14.36 23.57
N LEU A 10 -34.85 14.09 22.54
CA LEU A 10 -34.43 13.49 21.27
C LEU A 10 -33.41 14.34 20.53
N ILE A 11 -33.70 15.64 20.39
CA ILE A 11 -32.80 16.60 19.73
C ILE A 11 -31.47 16.68 20.49
N ARG A 12 -31.50 16.77 21.82
CA ARG A 12 -30.28 16.79 22.65
C ARG A 12 -29.47 15.50 22.50
N ALA A 13 -30.12 14.34 22.57
CA ALA A 13 -29.44 13.05 22.40
C ALA A 13 -28.77 12.91 21.02
N HIS A 14 -29.37 13.51 19.97
CA HIS A 14 -28.76 13.54 18.65
C HIS A 14 -27.51 14.44 18.59
N PHE A 15 -27.57 15.67 19.14
CA PHE A 15 -26.41 16.56 19.18
C PHE A 15 -25.29 16.04 20.09
N ASP A 16 -25.63 15.34 21.17
CA ASP A 16 -24.67 14.71 22.08
C ASP A 16 -24.09 13.39 21.54
N SER A 17 -24.49 12.94 20.34
CA SER A 17 -24.07 11.67 19.72
C SER A 17 -24.25 10.43 20.62
N ASN A 18 -25.24 10.46 21.52
CA ASN A 18 -25.50 9.40 22.50
C ASN A 18 -26.64 8.50 22.01
N GLU A 19 -26.30 7.47 21.23
CA GLU A 19 -27.27 6.56 20.61
C GLU A 19 -28.10 5.77 21.62
N GLU A 20 -27.54 5.40 22.77
CA GLU A 20 -28.29 4.68 23.81
C GLU A 20 -29.43 5.53 24.36
N LYS A 21 -29.12 6.79 24.72
CA LYS A 21 -30.11 7.74 25.21
C LYS A 21 -31.15 8.08 24.15
N PHE A 22 -30.74 8.17 22.88
CA PHE A 22 -31.65 8.35 21.75
C PHE A 22 -32.64 7.18 21.65
N LYS A 23 -32.15 5.93 21.66
CA LYS A 23 -32.99 4.72 21.62
C LYS A 23 -33.95 4.65 22.80
N THR A 24 -33.50 4.99 24.01
CA THR A 24 -34.35 5.02 25.20
C THR A 24 -35.52 5.99 25.05
N VAL A 25 -35.27 7.22 24.57
CA VAL A 25 -36.31 8.24 24.41
C VAL A 25 -37.30 7.84 23.31
N VAL A 26 -36.83 7.27 22.19
CA VAL A 26 -37.73 6.82 21.11
C VAL A 26 -38.59 5.63 21.57
N LEU A 27 -38.03 4.69 22.34
CA LEU A 27 -38.81 3.58 22.93
C LEU A 27 -39.86 4.09 23.93
N GLN A 28 -39.56 5.13 24.69
CA GLN A 28 -40.55 5.77 25.59
C GLN A 28 -41.69 6.41 24.80
N ILE A 29 -41.40 7.07 23.66
CA ILE A 29 -42.44 7.62 22.77
C ILE A 29 -43.30 6.49 22.19
N ALA A 30 -42.69 5.41 21.72
CA ALA A 30 -43.43 4.25 21.20
C ALA A 30 -44.33 3.62 22.28
N ALA A 31 -43.83 3.50 23.52
CA ALA A 31 -44.62 2.99 24.64
C ALA A 31 -45.80 3.91 25.01
N HIS A 32 -45.60 5.22 24.91
CA HIS A 32 -46.65 6.21 25.15
C HIS A 32 -47.74 6.17 24.07
N GLU A 33 -47.36 6.15 22.78
CA GLU A 33 -48.32 6.04 21.67
C GLU A 33 -49.11 4.73 21.70
N ALA A 34 -48.49 3.62 22.12
CA ALA A 34 -49.19 2.36 22.34
C ALA A 34 -50.27 2.46 23.44
N LYS A 35 -49.98 3.18 24.54
CA LYS A 35 -50.93 3.39 25.65
C LYS A 35 -52.10 4.29 25.26
N VAL A 36 -51.88 5.24 24.35
CA VAL A 36 -52.93 6.14 23.84
C VAL A 36 -53.83 5.47 22.79
N GLY A 37 -53.48 4.26 22.33
CA GLY A 37 -54.27 3.47 21.38
C GLY A 37 -53.72 3.45 19.96
N HIS A 38 -52.65 4.20 19.67
CA HIS A 38 -51.96 4.21 18.38
C HIS A 38 -50.97 3.05 18.26
N THR A 39 -51.48 1.84 18.33
CA THR A 39 -50.67 0.60 18.36
C THR A 39 -49.91 0.33 17.06
N ALA A 40 -50.44 0.77 15.91
CA ALA A 40 -49.76 0.65 14.61
C ALA A 40 -48.50 1.52 14.55
N SER A 41 -48.62 2.82 14.84
CA SER A 41 -47.48 3.75 14.87
C SER A 41 -46.43 3.36 15.91
N ALA A 42 -46.85 2.85 17.07
CA ALA A 42 -45.93 2.35 18.08
C ALA A 42 -45.11 1.12 17.62
N ARG A 43 -45.69 0.26 16.76
CA ARG A 43 -44.98 -0.87 16.15
C ARG A 43 -44.00 -0.40 15.09
N GLU A 44 -44.42 0.49 14.20
CA GLU A 44 -43.55 1.07 13.16
C GLU A 44 -42.32 1.76 13.78
N ILE A 45 -42.51 2.56 14.84
CA ILE A 45 -41.39 3.23 15.54
C ILE A 45 -40.40 2.20 16.11
N LYS A 46 -40.89 1.10 16.69
CA LYS A 46 -40.02 0.03 17.21
C LYS A 46 -39.28 -0.70 16.10
N GLU A 47 -39.96 -0.98 14.99
CA GLU A 47 -39.35 -1.61 13.82
C GLU A 47 -38.25 -0.75 13.21
N ILE A 48 -38.42 0.58 13.14
CA ILE A 48 -37.39 1.50 12.62
C ILE A 48 -36.12 1.47 13.47
N ILE A 49 -36.24 1.41 14.81
CA ILE A 49 -35.08 1.33 15.72
C ILE A 49 -34.37 -0.03 15.64
N GLN A 50 -35.15 -1.11 15.45
CA GLN A 50 -34.65 -2.47 15.45
C GLN A 50 -34.13 -2.92 14.07
N ASN A 51 -34.54 -2.25 12.99
CA ASN A 51 -34.06 -2.58 11.66
C ASN A 51 -32.58 -2.19 11.50
N SER A 52 -31.74 -3.20 11.33
CA SER A 52 -30.33 -3.04 10.97
C SER A 52 -30.11 -2.27 9.67
N LYS A 53 -31.14 -2.16 8.81
CA LYS A 53 -31.13 -1.37 7.57
C LYS A 53 -31.05 0.14 7.77
N TYR A 54 -31.45 0.65 8.94
CA TYR A 54 -31.38 2.09 9.30
C TYR A 54 -30.24 2.41 10.26
N VAL A 55 -29.40 1.43 10.61
CA VAL A 55 -28.11 1.68 11.25
C VAL A 55 -27.26 2.46 10.24
N ASN A 56 -27.03 3.72 10.58
CA ASN A 56 -26.26 4.73 9.86
C ASN A 56 -25.32 4.18 8.77
N LYS A 57 -25.69 4.43 7.50
CA LYS A 57 -24.72 4.46 6.37
C LYS A 57 -23.69 5.58 6.51
N ASN A 58 -23.89 6.48 7.46
CA ASN A 58 -22.85 7.40 7.92
C ASN A 58 -22.13 6.75 9.11
N LYS A 59 -21.33 5.71 8.85
CA LYS A 59 -20.07 5.60 9.58
C LYS A 59 -19.35 6.91 9.25
N VAL A 60 -19.46 7.89 10.14
CA VAL A 60 -18.33 8.80 10.34
C VAL A 60 -17.19 7.84 10.58
N VAL A 61 -16.34 7.64 9.56
CA VAL A 61 -15.08 6.96 9.73
C VAL A 61 -14.43 7.73 10.84
N ALA A 62 -14.46 7.17 12.05
CA ALA A 62 -13.72 7.73 13.15
C ALA A 62 -12.30 7.84 12.61
N LEU A 63 -11.81 9.08 12.45
CA LEU A 63 -10.43 9.33 12.04
C LEU A 63 -9.41 8.65 12.98
N ASN A 64 -9.89 8.10 14.10
CA ASN A 64 -9.16 7.37 15.12
C ASN A 64 -9.20 5.83 14.98
N ASN A 65 -9.88 5.26 13.99
CA ASN A 65 -9.81 3.82 13.68
C ASN A 65 -8.90 3.53 12.48
N ARG A 66 -7.85 4.35 12.28
CA ARG A 66 -6.70 3.89 11.52
C ARG A 66 -6.21 2.66 12.28
N LEU A 67 -6.34 1.48 11.66
CA LEU A 67 -5.66 0.30 12.17
C LEU A 67 -4.22 0.74 12.39
N ASP A 68 -3.65 0.53 13.59
CA ASP A 68 -2.23 0.82 13.86
C ASP A 68 -1.30 0.10 12.87
N ILE A 69 -1.84 -0.82 12.08
CA ILE A 69 -1.22 -1.63 11.04
C ILE A 69 -1.07 -0.86 9.71
N LEU A 70 -1.84 0.21 9.47
CA LEU A 70 -1.79 1.00 8.24
C LEU A 70 -1.11 2.35 8.46
N GLU A 71 0.04 2.52 7.81
CA GLU A 71 0.74 3.79 7.76
C GLU A 71 0.38 4.54 6.47
N GLN A 72 -0.29 5.69 6.59
CA GLN A 72 -0.55 6.56 5.43
C GLN A 72 0.70 7.39 5.12
N LYS A 73 1.21 7.27 3.89
CA LYS A 73 2.33 8.07 3.38
C LYS A 73 1.84 9.01 2.29
N MET A 74 2.29 10.26 2.34
CA MET A 74 2.17 11.19 1.22
C MET A 74 3.37 11.00 0.30
N THR A 75 3.10 10.86 -1.00
CA THR A 75 4.14 10.64 -2.01
C THR A 75 4.18 11.83 -2.95
N HIS A 76 5.40 12.25 -3.29
CA HIS A 76 5.67 13.31 -4.27
C HIS A 76 6.66 12.83 -5.33
N VAL A 77 6.57 11.54 -5.65
CA VAL A 77 7.49 10.86 -6.57
C VAL A 77 6.80 10.68 -7.91
N HIS A 78 7.38 11.20 -8.97
CA HIS A 78 6.83 11.09 -10.31
C HIS A 78 7.40 9.90 -11.05
N ILE A 79 6.70 9.45 -12.11
CA ILE A 79 7.20 8.38 -12.96
C ILE A 79 8.56 8.72 -13.60
N SER A 80 8.86 10.00 -13.82
CA SER A 80 10.16 10.47 -14.32
C SER A 80 11.33 10.22 -13.36
N ASP A 81 11.04 10.12 -12.06
CA ASP A 81 12.06 9.89 -11.03
C ASP A 81 12.41 8.39 -10.90
N LEU A 82 11.54 7.52 -11.41
CA LEU A 82 11.68 6.07 -11.35
C LEU A 82 12.39 5.56 -12.60
N ILE A 83 13.61 5.07 -12.42
CA ILE A 83 14.38 4.41 -13.48
C ILE A 83 14.22 2.90 -13.33
N VAL A 84 13.53 2.31 -14.30
CA VAL A 84 13.24 0.87 -14.41
C VAL A 84 13.40 0.44 -15.86
N SER A 85 13.31 -0.87 -16.14
CA SER A 85 13.35 -1.35 -17.51
C SER A 85 12.14 -0.85 -18.30
N VAL A 86 12.27 -0.77 -19.62
CA VAL A 86 11.18 -0.35 -20.51
C VAL A 86 9.93 -1.21 -20.30
N GLU A 87 10.11 -2.53 -20.13
CA GLU A 87 9.03 -3.48 -19.84
C GLU A 87 8.26 -3.14 -18.57
N ILE A 88 8.95 -2.78 -17.48
CA ILE A 88 8.30 -2.40 -16.21
C ILE A 88 7.60 -1.05 -16.37
N GLU A 89 8.23 -0.08 -17.03
CA GLU A 89 7.67 1.24 -17.28
C GLU A 89 6.36 1.15 -18.07
N GLU A 90 6.31 0.30 -19.11
CA GLU A 90 5.10 0.03 -19.89
C GLU A 90 3.99 -0.62 -19.04
N LYS A 91 4.35 -1.60 -18.19
CA LYS A 91 3.37 -2.21 -17.27
C LYS A 91 2.79 -1.20 -16.29
N ILE A 92 3.60 -0.31 -15.72
CA ILE A 92 3.14 0.76 -14.83
C ILE A 92 2.17 1.70 -15.57
N LYS A 93 2.56 2.19 -16.76
CA LYS A 93 1.70 3.05 -17.59
C LYS A 93 0.38 2.37 -17.96
N ARG A 94 0.41 1.06 -18.24
CA ARG A 94 -0.78 0.27 -18.52
C ARG A 94 -1.74 0.24 -17.34
N VAL A 95 -1.25 -0.05 -16.14
CA VAL A 95 -2.06 -0.05 -14.91
C VAL A 95 -2.70 1.33 -14.69
N ILE A 96 -1.93 2.40 -14.82
CA ILE A 96 -2.41 3.78 -14.65
C ILE A 96 -3.53 4.09 -15.64
N ASN A 97 -3.33 3.80 -16.94
CA ASN A 97 -4.33 4.04 -17.98
C ASN A 97 -5.61 3.19 -17.78
N GLU A 98 -5.48 1.93 -17.38
CA GLU A 98 -6.64 1.10 -17.05
C GLU A 98 -7.42 1.63 -15.85
N TYR A 99 -6.72 2.13 -14.82
CA TYR A 99 -7.35 2.74 -13.66
C TYR A 99 -8.16 4.00 -14.03
N HIS A 100 -7.63 4.86 -14.91
CA HIS A 100 -8.38 6.01 -15.40
C HIS A 100 -9.64 5.60 -16.18
N LYS A 101 -9.60 4.47 -16.89
CA LYS A 101 -10.71 3.93 -17.69
C LYS A 101 -11.53 2.84 -16.98
N LYS A 102 -11.38 2.69 -15.66
CA LYS A 102 -12.01 1.62 -14.86
C LYS A 102 -13.53 1.52 -15.05
N ASP A 103 -14.23 2.65 -15.15
CA ASP A 103 -15.68 2.66 -15.32
C ASP A 103 -16.11 2.19 -16.73
N LEU A 104 -15.29 2.47 -17.75
CA LEU A 104 -15.51 1.97 -19.11
C LEU A 104 -15.28 0.46 -19.16
N LEU A 105 -14.23 -0.04 -18.52
CA LEU A 105 -13.94 -1.48 -18.44
C LEU A 105 -15.10 -2.22 -17.75
N ARG A 106 -15.56 -1.74 -16.59
CA ARG A 106 -16.66 -2.38 -15.85
C ARG A 106 -17.97 -2.41 -16.63
N LYS A 107 -18.29 -1.34 -17.37
CA LYS A 107 -19.47 -1.31 -18.25
C LYS A 107 -19.43 -2.40 -19.34
N ASN A 108 -18.24 -2.85 -19.73
CA ASN A 108 -18.04 -3.92 -20.70
C ASN A 108 -17.76 -5.28 -20.03
N GLY A 109 -18.03 -5.41 -18.72
CA GLY A 109 -17.81 -6.65 -17.98
C GLY A 109 -16.34 -6.99 -17.71
N LEU A 110 -15.43 -6.04 -17.88
CA LEU A 110 -14.00 -6.20 -17.63
C LEU A 110 -13.59 -5.48 -16.34
N MET A 111 -12.65 -6.05 -15.60
CA MET A 111 -12.01 -5.38 -14.47
C MET A 111 -10.66 -4.79 -14.89
N ASN A 112 -10.29 -3.64 -14.31
CA ASN A 112 -8.95 -3.09 -14.46
C ASN A 112 -7.95 -3.89 -13.63
N ARG A 113 -6.70 -3.93 -14.07
CA ARG A 113 -5.60 -4.42 -13.24
C ARG A 113 -5.51 -3.58 -11.96
N SER A 114 -5.55 -4.26 -10.82
CA SER A 114 -5.49 -3.65 -9.50
C SER A 114 -4.64 -4.45 -8.52
N LYS A 115 -4.34 -5.71 -8.83
CA LYS A 115 -3.60 -6.64 -7.97
C LYS A 115 -2.22 -6.86 -8.57
N LEU A 116 -1.19 -6.22 -8.02
CA LEU A 116 0.17 -6.22 -8.55
C LEU A 116 1.15 -6.95 -7.62
N LEU A 117 2.02 -7.77 -8.19
CA LEU A 117 3.16 -8.36 -7.49
C LEU A 117 4.46 -7.76 -8.01
N LEU A 118 5.24 -7.14 -7.13
CA LEU A 118 6.57 -6.61 -7.42
C LEU A 118 7.61 -7.56 -6.82
N ALA A 119 8.45 -8.15 -7.65
CA ALA A 119 9.41 -9.16 -7.19
C ALA A 119 10.81 -8.89 -7.73
N GLY A 120 11.83 -9.07 -6.91
CA GLY A 120 13.23 -8.91 -7.32
C GLY A 120 14.12 -8.49 -6.16
N ASP A 121 15.40 -8.27 -6.43
CA ASP A 121 16.37 -7.98 -5.37
C ASP A 121 16.08 -6.66 -4.62
N PRO A 122 16.51 -6.53 -3.36
CA PRO A 122 16.34 -5.30 -2.61
C PRO A 122 17.06 -4.12 -3.30
N GLY A 123 16.48 -2.92 -3.18
CA GLY A 123 17.09 -1.70 -3.75
C GLY A 123 16.90 -1.51 -5.26
N THR A 124 15.97 -2.22 -5.88
CA THR A 124 15.67 -2.14 -7.33
C THR A 124 14.49 -1.22 -7.69
N GLY A 125 13.82 -0.61 -6.71
CA GLY A 125 12.77 0.38 -6.95
C GLY A 125 11.33 -0.06 -6.67
N LYS A 126 11.10 -1.29 -6.17
CA LYS A 126 9.74 -1.83 -5.87
C LYS A 126 8.86 -0.90 -5.02
N THR A 127 9.32 -0.50 -3.84
CA THR A 127 8.59 0.41 -2.92
C THR A 127 8.37 1.79 -3.56
N MET A 128 9.33 2.26 -4.37
CA MET A 128 9.22 3.52 -5.11
C MET A 128 8.15 3.44 -6.19
N THR A 129 8.01 2.31 -6.88
CA THR A 129 6.94 2.08 -7.87
C THR A 129 5.56 2.22 -7.26
N ALA A 130 5.32 1.70 -6.06
CA ALA A 130 4.05 1.90 -5.37
C ALA A 130 3.78 3.39 -5.07
N SER A 131 4.83 4.13 -4.71
CA SER A 131 4.75 5.56 -4.45
C SER A 131 4.44 6.38 -5.71
N VAL A 132 5.02 5.99 -6.85
CA VAL A 132 4.74 6.55 -8.17
C VAL A 132 3.30 6.29 -8.57
N ILE A 133 2.83 5.05 -8.50
CA ILE A 133 1.45 4.69 -8.86
C ILE A 133 0.45 5.50 -8.01
N ALA A 134 0.70 5.63 -6.70
CA ALA A 134 -0.14 6.42 -5.82
C ALA A 134 -0.19 7.90 -6.23
N ASN A 135 0.98 8.49 -6.53
CA ASN A 135 1.09 9.89 -6.92
C ASN A 135 0.43 10.17 -8.28
N GLU A 136 0.70 9.35 -9.30
CA GLU A 136 0.13 9.51 -10.66
C GLU A 136 -1.39 9.35 -10.67
N LEU A 137 -1.94 8.56 -9.75
CA LEU A 137 -3.39 8.35 -9.62
C LEU A 137 -4.06 9.29 -8.62
N TYR A 138 -3.30 10.18 -7.96
CA TYR A 138 -3.78 11.05 -6.88
C TYR A 138 -4.49 10.27 -5.76
N LEU A 139 -3.95 9.11 -5.41
CA LEU A 139 -4.46 8.24 -4.36
C LEU A 139 -3.53 8.27 -3.14
N PRO A 140 -4.07 8.16 -1.91
CA PRO A 140 -3.23 7.95 -0.74
C PRO A 140 -2.50 6.61 -0.84
N LEU A 141 -1.23 6.59 -0.41
CA LEU A 141 -0.47 5.36 -0.22
C LEU A 141 -0.64 4.89 1.23
N TYR A 142 -1.08 3.66 1.41
CA TYR A 142 -1.13 2.96 2.69
C TYR A 142 -0.09 1.84 2.68
N VAL A 143 0.85 1.87 3.62
CA VAL A 143 1.84 0.80 3.81
C VAL A 143 1.40 -0.07 4.97
N ILE A 144 1.31 -1.38 4.72
CA ILE A 144 0.94 -2.37 5.73
C ILE A 144 2.19 -2.73 6.54
N GLN A 145 2.11 -2.60 7.85
CA GLN A 145 3.17 -2.93 8.79
C GLN A 145 3.04 -4.40 9.23
N PHE A 146 3.84 -5.30 8.63
CA PHE A 146 3.74 -6.74 8.88
C PHE A 146 4.08 -7.16 10.31
N ASP A 147 4.99 -6.45 10.97
CA ASP A 147 5.34 -6.62 12.38
C ASP A 147 4.13 -6.44 13.32
N ARG A 148 3.17 -5.59 12.95
CA ARG A 148 1.93 -5.36 13.70
C ARG A 148 0.80 -6.30 13.28
N LEU A 149 0.87 -6.80 12.05
CA LEU A 149 -0.10 -7.74 11.50
C LEU A 149 0.10 -9.15 12.06
N ILE A 150 1.35 -9.62 12.12
CA ILE A 150 1.71 -10.96 12.56
C ILE A 150 1.81 -11.00 14.09
N THR A 151 0.89 -11.71 14.72
CA THR A 151 0.88 -11.93 16.18
C THR A 151 1.19 -13.39 16.51
N LYS A 152 1.47 -13.66 17.80
CA LYS A 152 1.61 -15.04 18.32
C LYS A 152 0.32 -15.87 18.21
N TYR A 153 -0.83 -15.24 17.95
CA TYR A 153 -2.13 -15.89 17.88
C TYR A 153 -2.69 -15.83 16.45
N MET A 154 -2.70 -16.97 15.76
CA MET A 154 -3.14 -17.07 14.36
C MET A 154 -4.51 -16.45 14.04
N GLY A 155 -5.49 -16.70 14.92
CA GLY A 155 -6.85 -16.21 14.72
C GLY A 155 -6.92 -14.69 14.72
N GLU A 156 -6.06 -14.05 15.52
CA GLU A 156 -5.94 -12.61 15.58
C GLU A 156 -5.29 -12.05 14.32
N THR A 157 -4.21 -12.69 13.82
CA THR A 157 -3.55 -12.30 12.55
C THR A 157 -4.52 -12.37 11.36
N SER A 158 -5.30 -13.45 11.24
CA SER A 158 -6.30 -13.61 10.17
C SER A 158 -7.45 -12.61 10.29
N ALA A 159 -7.87 -12.29 11.51
CA ALA A 159 -8.90 -11.28 11.77
C ALA A 159 -8.40 -9.86 11.39
N LYS A 160 -7.16 -9.51 11.78
CA LYS A 160 -6.51 -8.25 11.40
C LYS A 160 -6.37 -8.11 9.89
N LEU A 161 -5.97 -9.18 9.22
CA LEU A 161 -5.87 -9.19 7.77
C LEU A 161 -7.22 -8.93 7.11
N ARG A 162 -8.29 -9.56 7.60
CA ARG A 162 -9.65 -9.31 7.13
C ARG A 162 -10.07 -7.85 7.34
N GLN A 163 -9.77 -7.27 8.50
CA GLN A 163 -10.03 -5.85 8.77
C GLN A 163 -9.28 -4.93 7.80
N VAL A 164 -8.05 -5.26 7.43
CA VAL A 164 -7.30 -4.51 6.40
C VAL A 164 -8.04 -4.57 5.06
N PHE A 165 -8.49 -5.74 4.61
CA PHE A 165 -9.25 -5.88 3.36
C PHE A 165 -10.63 -5.19 3.41
N ASP A 166 -11.32 -5.22 4.54
CA ASP A 166 -12.55 -4.45 4.74
C ASP A 166 -12.29 -2.95 4.57
N GLN A 167 -11.16 -2.44 5.08
CA GLN A 167 -10.75 -1.05 4.86
C GLN A 167 -10.37 -0.75 3.41
N ILE A 168 -9.73 -1.69 2.69
CA ILE A 168 -9.41 -1.55 1.26
C ILE A 168 -10.69 -1.35 0.43
N LYS A 169 -11.78 -2.02 0.82
CA LYS A 169 -13.09 -1.91 0.18
C LYS A 169 -13.80 -0.59 0.52
N GLU A 170 -13.64 -0.10 1.75
CA GLU A 170 -14.25 1.15 2.22
C GLU A 170 -13.51 2.41 1.74
N ILE A 171 -12.17 2.41 1.73
CA ILE A 171 -11.32 3.56 1.44
C ILE A 171 -10.49 3.28 0.19
N ARG A 172 -10.64 4.14 -0.83
CA ARG A 172 -9.87 4.00 -2.06
C ARG A 172 -8.44 4.48 -1.85
N GLY A 173 -7.48 3.64 -2.20
CA GLY A 173 -6.06 3.95 -2.07
C GLY A 173 -5.17 2.95 -2.78
N VAL A 174 -3.86 3.21 -2.73
CA VAL A 174 -2.83 2.22 -3.06
C VAL A 174 -2.38 1.57 -1.76
N TYR A 175 -2.49 0.26 -1.66
CA TYR A 175 -2.15 -0.53 -0.48
C TYR A 175 -0.91 -1.36 -0.76
N LEU A 176 0.19 -1.03 -0.09
CA LEU A 176 1.48 -1.69 -0.25
C LEU A 176 1.72 -2.67 0.90
N PHE A 177 1.75 -3.95 0.56
CA PHE A 177 2.25 -5.04 1.38
C PHE A 177 3.74 -5.25 1.06
N ASP A 178 4.62 -4.47 1.70
CA ASP A 178 6.08 -4.56 1.53
C ASP A 178 6.66 -5.67 2.40
N GLU A 179 7.74 -6.35 2.00
CA GLU A 179 8.26 -7.55 2.68
C GLU A 179 7.26 -8.72 2.72
N PHE A 180 6.55 -8.96 1.62
CA PHE A 180 5.57 -10.03 1.48
C PHE A 180 6.16 -11.45 1.67
N ASP A 181 7.48 -11.60 1.49
CA ASP A 181 8.23 -12.81 1.83
C ASP A 181 8.24 -13.13 3.33
N ALA A 182 7.95 -12.15 4.21
CA ALA A 182 7.76 -12.41 5.63
C ALA A 182 6.60 -13.39 5.87
N ILE A 183 5.52 -13.32 5.09
CA ILE A 183 4.37 -14.25 5.16
C ILE A 183 4.61 -15.52 4.34
N GLY A 184 5.40 -15.44 3.26
CA GLY A 184 5.71 -16.58 2.40
C GLY A 184 6.79 -17.53 2.92
N SER A 185 7.59 -17.12 3.92
CA SER A 185 8.78 -17.88 4.35
C SER A 185 8.45 -19.04 5.30
N ASP A 186 8.96 -20.23 4.96
CA ASP A 186 9.10 -21.37 5.87
C ASP A 186 10.14 -21.00 6.95
N ARG A 187 9.72 -20.39 8.06
CA ARG A 187 10.61 -20.22 9.21
C ARG A 187 10.70 -21.55 9.97
N ASN A 188 11.65 -22.40 9.57
CA ASN A 188 12.41 -23.48 10.25
C ASN A 188 11.94 -24.10 11.61
N LEU A 189 10.66 -24.03 11.95
CA LEU A 189 10.01 -24.74 13.03
C LEU A 189 8.81 -25.42 12.39
N ASP A 190 8.75 -26.75 12.44
CA ASP A 190 7.75 -27.58 11.73
C ASP A 190 6.28 -27.18 12.01
N ASN A 191 6.01 -26.44 13.10
CA ASN A 191 4.69 -25.91 13.41
C ASN A 191 4.38 -24.54 12.75
N ASP A 192 5.37 -23.65 12.56
CA ASP A 192 5.14 -22.28 12.06
C ASP A 192 4.91 -22.25 10.54
N VAL A 193 5.46 -23.23 9.81
CA VAL A 193 5.30 -23.40 8.36
C VAL A 193 3.84 -23.53 7.94
N GLY A 194 3.06 -24.32 8.69
CA GLY A 194 1.63 -24.52 8.40
C GLY A 194 0.79 -23.27 8.66
N GLU A 195 1.17 -22.47 9.65
CA GLU A 195 0.45 -21.27 10.03
C GLU A 195 0.60 -20.14 9.00
N MET A 196 1.82 -19.93 8.53
CA MET A 196 2.16 -18.90 7.55
C MET A 196 1.50 -19.18 6.20
N ARG A 197 1.49 -20.45 5.76
CA ARG A 197 0.76 -20.87 4.56
C ARG A 197 -0.75 -20.61 4.66
N ARG A 198 -1.35 -20.76 5.85
CA ARG A 198 -2.78 -20.44 6.06
C ARG A 198 -3.04 -18.94 5.99
N ILE A 199 -2.19 -18.11 6.58
CA ILE A 199 -2.29 -16.65 6.49
C ILE A 199 -2.15 -16.20 5.04
N LEU A 200 -1.16 -16.73 4.31
CA LEU A 200 -0.96 -16.49 2.89
C LEU A 200 -2.21 -16.87 2.08
N ASN A 201 -2.76 -18.07 2.30
CA ASN A 201 -3.98 -18.49 1.62
C ASN A 201 -5.17 -17.57 1.93
N SER A 202 -5.29 -17.10 3.17
CA SER A 202 -6.31 -16.12 3.54
C SER A 202 -6.09 -14.77 2.85
N PHE A 203 -4.85 -14.29 2.74
CA PHE A 203 -4.52 -13.09 1.97
C PHE A 203 -4.98 -13.23 0.51
N LEU A 204 -4.60 -14.33 -0.13
CA LEU A 204 -4.94 -14.58 -1.54
C LEU A 204 -6.43 -14.71 -1.78
N GLN A 205 -7.16 -15.35 -0.85
CA GLN A 205 -8.61 -15.46 -0.95
C GLN A 205 -9.26 -14.08 -0.87
N ASN A 206 -8.84 -13.24 0.09
CA ASN A 206 -9.34 -11.86 0.18
C ASN A 206 -8.93 -11.00 -1.03
N LEU A 207 -7.75 -11.26 -1.61
CA LEU A 207 -7.28 -10.60 -2.83
C LEU A 207 -8.15 -10.97 -4.03
N GLU A 208 -8.51 -12.24 -4.20
CA GLU A 208 -9.42 -12.70 -5.25
C GLU A 208 -10.83 -12.11 -5.08
N ASP A 209 -11.35 -12.13 -3.85
CA ASP A 209 -12.68 -11.61 -3.48
C ASP A 209 -12.75 -10.06 -3.48
N ASP A 210 -11.64 -9.37 -3.76
CA ASP A 210 -11.64 -7.91 -3.87
C ASP A 210 -12.11 -7.44 -5.25
N GLU A 211 -13.20 -6.68 -5.23
CA GLU A 211 -13.78 -5.98 -6.39
C GLU A 211 -13.77 -4.46 -6.17
N SER A 212 -12.87 -3.95 -5.32
CA SER A 212 -12.76 -2.53 -5.03
C SER A 212 -12.17 -1.75 -6.22
N TYR A 213 -12.11 -0.43 -6.10
CA TYR A 213 -11.33 0.42 -6.99
C TYR A 213 -10.00 0.84 -6.34
N SER A 214 -9.53 0.07 -5.37
CA SER A 214 -8.22 0.25 -4.75
C SER A 214 -7.16 -0.52 -5.56
N ILE A 215 -5.89 -0.17 -5.39
CA ILE A 215 -4.78 -0.91 -5.98
C ILE A 215 -4.05 -1.60 -4.85
N ILE A 216 -3.89 -2.92 -4.95
CA ILE A 216 -3.20 -3.75 -3.97
C ILE A 216 -1.87 -4.18 -4.58
N ILE A 217 -0.79 -3.81 -3.92
CA ILE A 217 0.58 -4.08 -4.36
C ILE A 217 1.25 -4.95 -3.28
N ALA A 218 1.71 -6.14 -3.65
CA ALA A 218 2.60 -6.95 -2.82
C ALA A 218 4.04 -6.82 -3.34
N ALA A 219 4.99 -6.53 -2.47
CA ALA A 219 6.41 -6.45 -2.83
C ALA A 219 7.21 -7.51 -2.07
N THR A 220 8.03 -8.29 -2.80
CA THR A 220 8.88 -9.34 -2.24
C THR A 220 10.33 -9.17 -2.70
N ASN A 221 11.27 -9.37 -1.78
CA ASN A 221 12.70 -9.43 -2.08
C ASN A 221 13.15 -10.84 -2.49
N ASN A 222 12.34 -11.86 -2.19
CA ASN A 222 12.67 -13.26 -2.38
C ASN A 222 11.60 -13.98 -3.21
N PRO A 223 11.57 -13.80 -4.54
CA PRO A 223 10.60 -14.46 -5.40
C PRO A 223 10.63 -15.99 -5.32
N ARG A 224 11.81 -16.57 -5.03
CA ARG A 224 11.99 -18.04 -4.97
C ARG A 224 11.25 -18.71 -3.82
N ILE A 225 10.90 -17.95 -2.78
CA ILE A 225 10.18 -18.45 -1.60
C ILE A 225 8.67 -18.56 -1.91
N LEU A 226 8.19 -17.80 -2.90
CA LEU A 226 6.79 -17.76 -3.28
C LEU A 226 6.49 -18.90 -4.26
N ASP A 227 5.44 -19.68 -3.99
CA ASP A 227 4.97 -20.73 -4.89
C ASP A 227 4.47 -20.12 -6.22
N ASN A 228 4.73 -20.82 -7.33
CA ASN A 228 4.27 -20.49 -8.67
C ASN A 228 2.75 -20.28 -8.76
N ALA A 229 1.98 -20.94 -7.87
CA ALA A 229 0.53 -20.75 -7.78
C ALA A 229 0.11 -19.33 -7.38
N LEU A 230 0.97 -18.60 -6.65
CA LEU A 230 0.69 -17.24 -6.17
C LEU A 230 0.65 -16.24 -7.32
N PHE A 231 1.61 -16.36 -8.24
CA PHE A 231 1.77 -15.44 -9.37
C PHE A 231 0.53 -15.36 -10.25
N ARG A 232 -0.26 -16.44 -10.32
CA ARG A 232 -1.50 -16.51 -11.11
C ARG A 232 -2.67 -15.74 -10.51
N ARG A 233 -2.60 -15.37 -9.23
CA ARG A 233 -3.66 -14.66 -8.50
C ARG A 233 -3.50 -13.14 -8.53
N PHE A 234 -2.36 -12.66 -9.04
CA PHE A 234 -2.13 -11.26 -9.33
C PHE A 234 -2.41 -10.98 -10.80
N ASP A 235 -2.94 -9.79 -11.11
CA ASP A 235 -3.27 -9.41 -12.48
C ASP A 235 -2.01 -9.10 -13.32
N ASP A 236 -0.93 -8.71 -12.65
CA ASP A 236 0.37 -8.48 -13.26
C ASP A 236 1.51 -8.73 -12.26
N VAL A 237 2.63 -9.20 -12.78
CA VAL A 237 3.87 -9.46 -12.04
C VAL A 237 4.99 -8.65 -12.67
N MET A 238 5.63 -7.80 -11.88
CA MET A 238 6.77 -6.99 -12.31
C MET A 238 8.05 -7.54 -11.69
N GLU A 239 8.90 -8.14 -12.52
CA GLU A 239 10.19 -8.69 -12.11
C GLU A 239 11.30 -7.64 -12.25
N TYR A 240 11.83 -7.20 -11.13
CA TYR A 240 12.90 -6.23 -11.02
C TYR A 240 14.25 -6.92 -11.04
N LYS A 241 15.15 -6.37 -11.85
CA LYS A 241 16.54 -6.82 -11.99
C LYS A 241 17.49 -5.67 -11.68
N ASN A 242 18.77 -5.99 -11.56
CA ASN A 242 19.81 -4.98 -11.49
C ASN A 242 19.81 -4.13 -12.78
N PRO A 243 20.17 -2.83 -12.68
CA PRO A 243 20.13 -1.91 -13.81
C PRO A 243 21.14 -2.30 -14.90
N ASP A 244 20.72 -2.16 -16.14
CA ASP A 244 21.61 -2.21 -17.30
C ASP A 244 22.41 -0.90 -17.47
N ILE A 245 23.30 -0.86 -18.47
CA ILE A 245 24.15 0.33 -18.73
C ILE A 245 23.31 1.57 -19.04
N GLU A 246 22.19 1.40 -19.75
CA GLU A 246 21.32 2.51 -20.13
C GLU A 246 20.64 3.12 -18.89
N GLN A 247 20.12 2.27 -18.01
CA GLN A 247 19.54 2.65 -16.74
C GLN A 247 20.57 3.32 -15.81
N ILE A 248 21.78 2.77 -15.73
CA ILE A 248 22.90 3.38 -14.97
C ILE A 248 23.21 4.77 -15.52
N THR A 249 23.28 4.90 -16.84
CA THR A 249 23.55 6.19 -17.50
C THR A 249 22.48 7.22 -17.17
N ARG A 250 21.20 6.83 -17.24
CA ARG A 250 20.07 7.69 -16.85
C ARG A 250 20.15 8.08 -15.37
N LEU A 251 20.48 7.14 -14.48
CA LEU A 251 20.62 7.38 -13.04
C LEU A 251 21.69 8.42 -12.74
N PHE A 252 22.88 8.29 -13.35
CA PHE A 252 23.96 9.27 -13.17
C PHE A 252 23.59 10.64 -13.69
N LYS A 253 22.99 10.73 -14.89
CA LYS A 253 22.53 12.02 -15.44
C LYS A 253 21.49 12.69 -14.54
N MET A 254 20.56 11.91 -13.99
CA MET A 254 19.53 12.40 -13.09
C MET A 254 20.10 12.87 -11.75
N LYS A 255 20.97 12.06 -11.11
CA LYS A 255 21.47 12.34 -9.74
C LYS A 255 22.64 13.30 -9.68
N LEU A 256 23.45 13.40 -10.74
CA LEU A 256 24.64 14.26 -10.78
C LEU A 256 24.41 15.57 -11.57
N HIS A 257 23.15 15.86 -11.91
CA HIS A 257 22.78 17.01 -12.73
C HIS A 257 23.35 18.33 -12.15
N GLY A 258 24.12 19.05 -12.97
CA GLY A 258 24.70 20.36 -12.62
C GLY A 258 25.92 20.33 -11.69
N LYS A 259 26.41 19.15 -11.28
CA LYS A 259 27.57 19.01 -10.37
C LYS A 259 28.68 18.10 -10.92
N ALA A 260 28.39 17.31 -11.96
CA ALA A 260 29.36 16.45 -12.62
C ALA A 260 30.19 17.17 -13.68
N SER A 261 31.48 16.85 -13.73
CA SER A 261 32.35 17.13 -14.88
C SER A 261 32.08 16.16 -16.03
N ASN A 262 32.39 16.59 -17.27
CA ASN A 262 32.10 15.85 -18.50
C ASN A 262 32.85 14.50 -18.59
N ASP A 263 33.97 14.34 -17.85
CA ASP A 263 34.77 13.12 -17.79
C ASP A 263 34.08 11.95 -17.07
N ILE A 264 32.96 12.19 -16.40
CA ILE A 264 32.19 11.17 -15.68
C ILE A 264 31.39 10.28 -16.63
N PHE A 265 30.87 10.83 -17.72
CA PHE A 265 29.95 10.14 -18.63
C PHE A 265 30.70 9.28 -19.65
N THR A 266 31.50 8.33 -19.14
CA THR A 266 32.34 7.43 -19.93
C THR A 266 31.98 5.97 -19.67
N ASP A 267 32.14 5.13 -20.69
CA ASP A 267 31.83 3.69 -20.63
C ASP A 267 32.50 2.97 -19.46
N ASP A 268 33.71 3.39 -19.10
CA ASP A 268 34.49 2.79 -18.01
C ASP A 268 33.79 2.95 -16.66
N VAL A 269 33.15 4.11 -16.42
CA VAL A 269 32.43 4.40 -15.18
C VAL A 269 31.14 3.58 -15.14
N TYR A 270 30.43 3.49 -16.26
CA TYR A 270 29.20 2.69 -16.35
C TYR A 270 29.49 1.19 -16.14
N LYS A 271 30.55 0.67 -16.80
CA LYS A 271 31.01 -0.72 -16.62
C LYS A 271 31.43 -0.99 -15.18
N LEU A 272 32.05 -0.02 -14.50
CA LEU A 272 32.37 -0.20 -13.08
C LEU A 272 31.12 -0.22 -12.19
N ALA A 273 30.07 0.53 -12.53
CA ALA A 273 28.82 0.52 -11.76
C ALA A 273 27.96 -0.73 -12.00
N GLN A 274 28.16 -1.46 -13.10
CA GLN A 274 27.46 -2.72 -13.36
C GLN A 274 27.58 -3.72 -12.20
N GLY A 275 26.48 -4.39 -11.90
CA GLY A 275 26.38 -5.35 -10.79
C GLY A 275 25.95 -4.73 -9.46
N LEU A 276 25.89 -3.40 -9.35
CA LEU A 276 25.21 -2.73 -8.23
C LEU A 276 23.71 -2.60 -8.52
N ASN A 277 22.88 -2.59 -7.47
CA ASN A 277 21.46 -2.25 -7.60
C ASN A 277 21.25 -0.72 -7.73
N HIS A 278 20.01 -0.31 -8.04
CA HIS A 278 19.68 1.11 -8.23
C HIS A 278 19.97 1.95 -6.97
N ALA A 279 19.62 1.43 -5.79
CA ALA A 279 19.81 2.14 -4.53
C ALA A 279 21.29 2.41 -4.20
N ASP A 280 22.19 1.46 -4.47
CA ASP A 280 23.63 1.67 -4.23
C ASP A 280 24.25 2.66 -5.20
N ILE A 281 23.80 2.65 -6.46
CA ILE A 281 24.22 3.61 -7.47
C ILE A 281 23.77 5.02 -7.07
N VAL A 282 22.52 5.17 -6.64
CA VAL A 282 21.99 6.43 -6.11
C VAL A 282 22.79 6.90 -4.90
N LYS A 283 23.05 6.00 -3.93
CA LYS A 283 23.85 6.35 -2.74
C LYS A 283 25.27 6.77 -3.10
N ALA A 284 25.93 6.11 -4.06
CA ALA A 284 27.25 6.52 -4.52
C ALA A 284 27.22 7.93 -5.13
N CYS A 285 26.18 8.24 -5.91
CA CYS A 285 25.99 9.59 -6.46
C CYS A 285 25.74 10.62 -5.35
N GLU A 286 24.90 10.30 -4.36
CA GLU A 286 24.61 11.19 -3.24
C GLU A 286 25.84 11.50 -2.40
N GLU A 287 26.69 10.51 -2.12
CA GLU A 287 27.97 10.73 -1.44
C GLU A 287 28.92 11.61 -2.27
N ALA A 288 29.00 11.38 -3.59
CA ALA A 288 29.79 12.22 -4.48
C ALA A 288 29.28 13.67 -4.53
N VAL A 289 27.96 13.88 -4.54
CA VAL A 289 27.33 15.20 -4.49
C VAL A 289 27.58 15.89 -3.14
N LYS A 290 27.47 15.17 -2.02
CA LYS A 290 27.81 15.71 -0.69
C LYS A 290 29.26 16.17 -0.65
N TYR A 291 30.19 15.34 -1.12
CA TYR A 291 31.61 15.69 -1.20
C TYR A 291 31.83 16.96 -2.04
N SER A 292 31.20 17.03 -3.22
CA SER A 292 31.26 18.20 -4.10
C SER A 292 30.77 19.48 -3.42
N ILE A 293 29.70 19.40 -2.63
CA ILE A 293 29.15 20.55 -1.89
C ILE A 293 30.08 20.97 -0.74
N LEU A 294 30.61 20.01 0.03
CA LEU A 294 31.47 20.30 1.18
C LEU A 294 32.83 20.87 0.79
N GLU A 295 33.40 20.40 -0.32
CA GLU A 295 34.72 20.81 -0.81
C GLU A 295 34.66 21.94 -1.85
N ASP A 296 33.45 22.38 -2.21
CA ASP A 296 33.17 23.37 -3.27
C ASP A 296 33.89 23.05 -4.60
N ARG A 297 33.79 21.78 -5.04
CA ARG A 297 34.45 21.27 -6.25
C ARG A 297 33.50 20.47 -7.13
N LEU A 298 33.74 20.45 -8.43
CA LEU A 298 33.03 19.56 -9.35
C LEU A 298 33.37 18.10 -9.04
N ILE A 299 32.39 17.23 -9.23
CA ILE A 299 32.60 15.78 -9.15
C ILE A 299 33.45 15.40 -10.35
N THR A 300 34.59 14.77 -10.09
CA THR A 300 35.46 14.21 -11.12
C THR A 300 35.27 12.70 -11.22
N LYS A 301 35.71 12.11 -12.33
CA LYS A 301 35.66 10.65 -12.52
C LYS A 301 36.26 9.87 -11.34
N ASN A 302 37.42 10.29 -10.83
CA ASN A 302 38.11 9.59 -9.75
C ASN A 302 37.31 9.55 -8.44
N ILE A 303 36.64 10.65 -8.09
CA ILE A 303 35.81 10.75 -6.88
C ILE A 303 34.65 9.76 -6.98
N LEU A 304 33.93 9.77 -8.10
CA LEU A 304 32.80 8.88 -8.29
C LEU A 304 33.22 7.40 -8.33
N LEU A 305 34.34 7.08 -8.99
CA LEU A 305 34.88 5.72 -9.04
C LEU A 305 35.23 5.19 -7.64
N ASN A 306 35.75 6.04 -6.74
CA ASN A 306 36.04 5.63 -5.37
C ASN A 306 34.77 5.23 -4.62
N TYR A 307 33.72 6.05 -4.66
CA TYR A 307 32.45 5.72 -4.02
C TYR A 307 31.77 4.48 -4.61
N ILE A 308 31.87 4.26 -5.93
CA ILE A 308 31.37 3.02 -6.56
C ILE A 308 32.14 1.79 -6.07
N LYS A 309 33.47 1.88 -5.95
CA LYS A 309 34.31 0.79 -5.43
C LYS A 309 33.98 0.49 -3.97
N ASP A 310 33.79 1.51 -3.14
CA ASP A 310 33.42 1.34 -1.74
C ASP A 310 32.09 0.58 -1.63
N ARG A 311 31.08 0.95 -2.43
CA ARG A 311 29.81 0.20 -2.50
C ARG A 311 30.01 -1.25 -2.92
N LYS A 312 30.83 -1.52 -3.94
CA LYS A 312 31.14 -2.90 -4.36
C LYS A 312 31.87 -3.71 -3.29
N ASN A 313 32.77 -3.09 -2.54
CA ASN A 313 33.49 -3.76 -1.47
C ASN A 313 32.56 -4.21 -0.33
N HIS A 314 31.51 -3.45 -0.03
CA HIS A 314 30.50 -3.87 0.96
C HIS A 314 29.79 -5.18 0.59
N TYR A 315 29.68 -5.51 -0.71
CA TYR A 315 29.10 -6.77 -1.18
C TYR A 315 30.08 -7.94 -1.09
N LYS A 316 31.39 -7.71 -1.30
CA LYS A 316 32.41 -8.76 -1.17
C LYS A 316 32.50 -9.33 0.25
N TYR A 317 32.26 -8.51 1.27
CA TYR A 317 32.21 -8.97 2.67
C TYR A 317 30.94 -9.76 3.02
N LYS A 318 29.89 -9.73 2.18
CA LYS A 318 28.65 -10.51 2.41
C LYS A 318 28.68 -11.90 1.77
N GLU A 319 29.57 -12.13 0.82
CA GLU A 319 29.72 -13.42 0.11
C GLU A 319 30.90 -14.28 0.63
N ALA A 320 31.68 -13.77 1.61
CA ALA A 320 32.79 -14.45 2.27
C ALA A 320 32.41 -14.93 3.68
#